data_AF-A0AB38S5F1-F1
#
_entry.id   AF-A0AB38S5F1-F1
#
_cell.length_a   1.000
_cell.length_b   1.000
_cell.length_c   1.000
_cell.angle_alpha   90.00
_cell.angle_beta   90.00
_cell.angle_gamma   90.00
#
_symmetry.space_group_name_H-M   'P 1'
#
loop_
_entity.id
_entity.type
_entity.pdbx_description
1 polymer ?
#
loop_
_entity_poly.entity_id
_entity_poly.type
_entity_poly.pdbx_seq_one_letter_code
_entity_poly.pdbx_strand_id
1 'polypeptide(L)'
;MTPELQRMDWMPSTPLAPIDSPLDLDHLSRMTLGDAQLEREVLALFAEQAARLIAAMTALPAEAGALAHKLKGSARGIGAFAVADAAASLETAIRTGHGRPHALAALKEAVTEARTAIEAMLKP
;
A
#
# COMPACT_ATOMS: atom_id res chain seq x y z
N MET A 1 52.81 12.41 30.44
CA MET A 1 52.58 11.03 30.00
C MET A 1 51.15 10.64 30.36
N THR A 2 50.29 10.54 29.34
CA THR A 2 49.06 9.70 29.18
C THR A 2 47.89 9.77 30.17
N PRO A 3 46.62 9.61 29.71
CA PRO A 3 45.96 10.17 28.52
C PRO A 3 44.50 10.64 28.81
N GLU A 4 43.83 11.12 27.75
CA GLU A 4 42.41 11.53 27.63
C GLU A 4 41.38 10.50 28.10
N LEU A 5 40.20 10.97 28.53
CA LEU A 5 38.93 10.26 28.36
C LEU A 5 37.80 11.25 28.01
N GLN A 6 37.73 11.56 26.72
CA GLN A 6 36.55 11.54 25.86
C GLN A 6 35.19 11.79 26.54
N ARG A 7 34.69 13.03 26.41
CA ARG A 7 33.25 13.31 26.49
C ARG A 7 32.56 12.50 25.40
N MET A 8 31.81 11.49 25.82
CA MET A 8 30.85 10.77 25.00
C MET A 8 29.75 11.75 24.58
N ASP A 9 29.88 12.33 23.40
CA ASP A 9 28.73 12.88 22.69
C ASP A 9 27.94 11.70 22.10
N TRP A 10 27.07 11.15 22.94
CA TRP A 10 25.99 10.27 22.52
C TRP A 10 25.08 11.06 21.57
N MET A 11 25.17 10.79 20.27
CA MET A 11 24.14 11.19 19.34
C MET A 11 22.97 10.22 19.50
N PRO A 12 21.73 10.67 19.77
CA PRO A 12 20.59 9.80 19.55
C PRO A 12 20.54 9.56 18.04
N SER A 13 20.75 8.31 17.62
CA SER A 13 20.36 7.90 16.28
C SER A 13 18.89 8.26 16.12
N THR A 14 18.59 9.28 15.31
CA THR A 14 17.27 9.42 14.73
C THR A 14 16.90 8.04 14.19
N PRO A 15 15.79 7.43 14.60
CA PRO A 15 15.24 6.37 13.81
C PRO A 15 15.05 6.99 12.43
N LEU A 16 15.80 6.53 11.43
CA LEU A 16 15.33 6.62 10.07
C LEU A 16 13.94 6.02 10.16
N ALA A 17 12.89 6.85 10.06
CA ALA A 17 11.55 6.33 9.91
C ALA A 17 11.68 5.22 8.85
N PRO A 18 11.12 4.02 9.08
CA PRO A 18 11.02 3.04 8.00
C PRO A 18 10.54 3.84 6.79
N ILE A 19 11.25 3.75 5.67
CA ILE A 19 10.68 4.25 4.43
C ILE A 19 9.42 3.39 4.32
N ASP A 20 8.26 3.96 4.66
CA ASP A 20 7.00 3.23 4.78
C ASP A 20 6.73 2.70 3.38
N SER A 21 7.17 1.45 3.16
CA SER A 21 7.05 0.79 1.90
C SER A 21 5.56 0.72 1.58
N PRO A 22 5.13 1.03 0.35
CA PRO A 22 3.73 0.87 -0.05
C PRO A 22 3.17 -0.55 0.16
N LEU A 23 4.05 -1.51 0.44
CA LEU A 23 3.77 -2.89 0.82
C LEU A 23 4.46 -3.26 2.14
N ASP A 24 3.70 -3.85 3.06
CA ASP A 24 4.25 -4.61 4.19
C ASP A 24 4.76 -5.97 3.71
N LEU A 25 6.07 -6.08 3.52
CA LEU A 25 6.72 -7.30 3.01
C LEU A 25 6.71 -8.45 4.03
N ASP A 26 6.72 -8.14 5.33
CA ASP A 26 6.60 -9.17 6.36
C ASP A 26 5.18 -9.77 6.36
N HIS A 27 4.16 -8.95 6.12
CA HIS A 27 2.80 -9.42 5.92
C HIS A 27 2.69 -10.29 4.68
N LEU A 28 3.22 -9.81 3.55
CA LEU A 28 3.23 -10.57 2.30
C LEU A 28 3.86 -11.95 2.51
N SER A 29 5.04 -12.00 3.12
CA SER A 29 5.76 -13.25 3.38
C SER A 29 5.00 -14.20 4.30
N ARG A 30 4.32 -13.68 5.34
CA ARG A 30 3.44 -14.51 6.18
C ARG A 30 2.26 -15.08 5.40
N MET A 31 1.66 -14.30 4.51
CA MET A 31 0.50 -14.71 3.72
C MET A 31 0.85 -15.73 2.62
N THR A 32 2.10 -15.77 2.19
CA THR A 32 2.63 -16.69 1.18
C THR A 32 3.50 -17.79 1.76
N LEU A 33 3.59 -17.90 3.10
CA LEU A 33 4.44 -18.86 3.81
C LEU A 33 5.93 -18.75 3.42
N GLY A 34 6.38 -17.57 3.01
CA GLY A 34 7.75 -17.30 2.56
C GLY A 34 8.08 -17.84 1.16
N ASP A 35 7.07 -18.29 0.39
CA ASP A 35 7.27 -18.73 -0.99
C ASP A 35 7.42 -17.52 -1.93
N ALA A 36 8.66 -17.24 -2.33
CA ALA A 36 8.98 -16.12 -3.21
C ALA A 36 8.31 -16.19 -4.60
N GLN A 37 8.03 -17.38 -5.12
CA GLN A 37 7.32 -17.51 -6.40
C GLN A 37 5.86 -17.09 -6.22
N LEU A 38 5.22 -17.55 -5.14
CA LEU A 38 3.85 -17.17 -4.79
C LEU A 38 3.74 -15.67 -4.49
N GLU A 39 4.70 -15.09 -3.76
CA GLU A 39 4.78 -13.64 -3.53
C GLU A 39 4.73 -12.86 -4.84
N ARG A 40 5.58 -13.22 -5.79
CA ARG A 40 5.60 -12.55 -7.11
C ARG A 40 4.30 -12.74 -7.88
N GLU A 41 3.70 -13.92 -7.81
CA GLU A 41 2.41 -14.22 -8.48
C GLU A 41 1.28 -13.35 -7.93
N VAL A 42 1.12 -13.29 -6.60
CA VAL A 42 0.03 -12.51 -5.98
C VAL A 42 0.23 -11.01 -6.17
N LEU A 43 1.47 -10.52 -6.17
CA LEU A 43 1.78 -9.12 -6.46
C LEU A 43 1.43 -8.76 -7.92
N ALA A 44 1.78 -9.62 -8.88
CA ALA A 44 1.44 -9.41 -10.29
C ALA A 44 -0.08 -9.36 -10.51
N LEU A 45 -0.82 -10.33 -9.93
CA LEU A 45 -2.27 -10.39 -9.98
C LEU A 45 -2.93 -9.15 -9.36
N PHE A 46 -2.43 -8.71 -8.20
CA PHE A 46 -2.92 -7.51 -7.55
C PHE A 46 -2.71 -6.27 -8.41
N ALA A 47 -1.52 -6.07 -8.99
CA ALA A 47 -1.21 -4.89 -9.79
C ALA A 47 -2.12 -4.76 -11.01
N GLU A 48 -2.40 -5.87 -11.69
CA GLU A 48 -3.32 -5.91 -12.83
C GLU A 48 -4.77 -5.64 -12.38
N GLN A 49 -5.24 -6.32 -11.32
CA GLN A 49 -6.59 -6.15 -10.82
C GLN A 49 -6.83 -4.72 -10.34
N ALA A 50 -5.89 -4.13 -9.61
CA ALA A 50 -6.00 -2.78 -9.07
C ALA A 50 -6.17 -1.74 -10.17
N ALA A 51 -5.39 -1.84 -11.26
CA ALA A 51 -5.52 -0.95 -12.42
C ALA A 51 -6.92 -1.01 -13.05
N ARG A 52 -7.46 -2.23 -13.24
CA ARG A 52 -8.80 -2.45 -13.81
C ARG A 52 -9.90 -1.90 -12.91
N LEU A 53 -9.81 -2.11 -11.60
CA LEU A 53 -10.80 -1.61 -10.64
C LEU A 53 -10.80 -0.08 -10.54
N ILE A 54 -9.63 0.56 -10.54
CA ILE A 54 -9.51 2.04 -10.56
C ILE A 54 -10.14 2.64 -11.81
N ALA A 55 -9.89 2.03 -12.98
CA ALA A 55 -10.51 2.48 -14.23
C ALA A 55 -12.04 2.40 -14.15
N ALA A 56 -12.58 1.27 -13.69
CA ALA A 56 -14.02 1.07 -13.52
C ALA A 56 -14.66 2.04 -12.51
N MET A 57 -13.93 2.47 -11.48
CA MET A 57 -14.42 3.44 -10.49
C MET A 57 -14.27 4.91 -10.91
N THR A 58 -13.59 5.22 -12.02
CA THR A 58 -13.21 6.61 -12.35
C THR A 58 -14.40 7.54 -12.55
N ALA A 59 -15.52 7.04 -13.09
CA ALA A 59 -16.76 7.80 -13.25
C ALA A 59 -17.66 7.78 -11.99
N LEU A 60 -17.22 7.14 -10.90
CA LEU A 60 -18.01 6.89 -9.69
C LEU A 60 -19.41 6.29 -9.99
N PRO A 61 -19.48 5.15 -10.70
CA PRO A 61 -20.76 4.48 -10.97
C PRO A 61 -21.41 3.97 -9.68
N ALA A 62 -22.66 3.52 -9.76
CA ALA A 62 -23.43 3.04 -8.60
C ALA A 62 -22.73 1.89 -7.85
N GLU A 63 -22.05 1.02 -8.58
CA GLU A 63 -21.28 -0.11 -8.06
C GLU A 63 -19.90 0.26 -7.49
N ALA A 64 -19.48 1.54 -7.53
CA ALA A 64 -18.15 1.95 -7.08
C ALA A 64 -17.84 1.54 -5.64
N GLY A 65 -18.84 1.50 -4.76
CA GLY A 65 -18.67 1.01 -3.39
C GLY A 65 -18.28 -0.47 -3.32
N ALA A 66 -18.90 -1.32 -4.15
CA ALA A 66 -18.58 -2.74 -4.24
C ALA A 66 -17.20 -2.98 -4.87
N LEU A 67 -16.83 -2.18 -5.87
CA LEU A 67 -15.50 -2.23 -6.48
C LEU A 67 -14.41 -1.82 -5.49
N ALA A 68 -14.64 -0.75 -4.71
CA ALA A 68 -13.75 -0.32 -3.64
C ALA A 68 -13.62 -1.41 -2.56
N HIS A 69 -14.72 -2.07 -2.19
CA HIS A 69 -14.71 -3.19 -1.26
C HIS A 69 -13.82 -4.34 -1.72
N LYS A 70 -13.94 -4.73 -3.00
CA LYS A 70 -13.11 -5.78 -3.59
C LYS A 70 -11.63 -5.39 -3.57
N LEU A 71 -11.30 -4.15 -3.96
CA LEU A 71 -9.92 -3.66 -3.93
C LEU A 71 -9.36 -3.65 -2.50
N LYS A 72 -10.15 -3.21 -1.51
CA LYS A 72 -9.77 -3.23 -0.09
C LYS A 72 -9.40 -4.63 0.38
N GLY A 73 -10.23 -5.63 0.10
CA GLY A 73 -9.96 -7.02 0.46
C GLY A 73 -8.67 -7.55 -0.18
N SER A 74 -8.50 -7.30 -1.47
CA SER A 74 -7.30 -7.69 -2.21
C SER A 74 -6.03 -7.03 -1.69
N ALA A 75 -6.09 -5.73 -1.37
CA ALA A 75 -4.96 -4.96 -0.87
C ALA A 75 -4.52 -5.42 0.52
N ARG A 76 -5.48 -5.74 1.40
CA ARG A 76 -5.17 -6.31 2.72
C ARG A 76 -4.45 -7.64 2.64
N GLY A 77 -4.82 -8.51 1.70
CA GLY A 77 -4.23 -9.84 1.56
C GLY A 77 -2.76 -9.83 1.14
N ILE A 78 -2.27 -8.74 0.55
CA ILE A 78 -0.88 -8.60 0.07
C ILE A 78 -0.07 -7.55 0.84
N GLY A 79 -0.64 -6.98 1.91
CA GLY A 79 0.04 -5.98 2.74
C GLY A 79 0.05 -4.54 2.19
N ALA A 80 -0.76 -4.22 1.17
CA ALA A 80 -0.94 -2.85 0.66
C ALA A 80 -1.93 -2.05 1.53
N PHE A 81 -1.60 -1.82 2.79
CA PHE A 81 -2.55 -1.26 3.76
C PHE A 81 -3.01 0.16 3.40
N ALA A 82 -2.13 1.01 2.87
CA ALA A 82 -2.51 2.35 2.41
C ALA A 82 -3.61 2.29 1.33
N VAL A 83 -3.55 1.32 0.40
CA VAL A 83 -4.60 1.11 -0.60
C VAL A 83 -5.89 0.64 0.06
N ALA A 84 -5.80 -0.27 1.03
CA ALA A 84 -6.98 -0.76 1.75
C ALA A 84 -7.70 0.35 2.52
N ASP A 85 -6.94 1.24 3.16
CA ASP A 85 -7.48 2.35 3.95
C ASP A 85 -8.08 3.45 3.05
N ALA A 86 -7.44 3.76 1.93
CA ALA A 86 -8.00 4.66 0.93
C ALA A 86 -9.28 4.09 0.31
N ALA A 87 -9.35 2.78 0.07
CA ALA A 87 -10.55 2.12 -0.45
C ALA A 87 -11.70 2.15 0.57
N ALA A 88 -11.41 1.94 1.86
CA ALA A 88 -12.39 2.09 2.94
C ALA A 88 -12.90 3.54 3.08
N SER A 89 -12.02 4.51 2.86
CA SER A 89 -12.37 5.93 2.83
C SER A 89 -13.32 6.24 1.67
N LEU A 90 -13.08 5.67 0.49
CA LEU A 90 -13.98 5.79 -0.66
C LEU A 90 -15.33 5.12 -0.40
N GLU A 91 -15.39 3.92 0.20
CA GLU A 91 -16.66 3.30 0.61
C GLU A 91 -17.48 4.23 1.52
N THR A 92 -16.81 4.88 2.48
CA THR A 92 -17.45 5.81 3.42
C THR A 92 -17.93 7.07 2.74
N ALA A 93 -17.12 7.64 1.84
CA ALA A 93 -17.50 8.80 1.03
C ALA A 93 -18.72 8.49 0.13
N ILE A 94 -18.79 7.29 -0.45
CA ILE A 94 -19.93 6.84 -1.25
C ILE A 94 -21.19 6.72 -0.39
N ARG A 95 -21.09 6.04 0.75
CA ARG A 95 -22.23 5.83 1.68
C ARG A 95 -22.78 7.13 2.25
N THR A 96 -21.91 8.10 2.56
CA THR A 96 -22.31 9.39 3.13
C THR A 96 -22.66 10.44 2.07
N GLY A 97 -22.28 10.20 0.81
CA GLY A 97 -22.45 11.14 -0.29
C GLY A 97 -21.42 12.28 -0.34
N HIS A 98 -20.55 12.41 0.66
CA HIS A 98 -19.60 13.51 0.83
C HIS A 98 -18.16 13.12 0.46
N GLY A 99 -17.41 14.03 -0.17
CA GLY A 99 -15.97 13.86 -0.41
C GLY A 99 -15.58 12.77 -1.43
N ARG A 100 -16.53 12.21 -2.19
CA ARG A 100 -16.27 11.11 -3.16
C ARG A 100 -15.13 11.39 -4.14
N PRO A 101 -15.02 12.57 -4.78
CA PRO A 101 -13.91 12.84 -5.70
C PRO A 101 -12.55 12.84 -5.01
N HIS A 102 -12.47 13.40 -3.79
CA HIS A 102 -11.23 13.46 -3.02
C HIS A 102 -10.79 12.07 -2.56
N ALA A 103 -11.72 11.27 -2.02
CA ALA A 103 -11.43 9.90 -1.61
C ALA A 103 -11.00 9.01 -2.81
N LEU A 104 -11.60 9.21 -3.98
CA LEU A 104 -11.19 8.52 -5.20
C LEU A 104 -9.78 8.95 -5.66
N ALA A 105 -9.43 10.23 -5.54
CA ALA A 105 -8.09 10.72 -5.87
C ALA A 105 -7.03 10.10 -4.94
N ALA A 106 -7.26 10.11 -3.63
CA ALA A 106 -6.36 9.47 -2.66
C ALA A 106 -6.20 7.95 -2.93
N LEU A 107 -7.29 7.26 -3.30
CA LEU A 107 -7.22 5.85 -3.69
C LEU A 107 -6.40 5.63 -4.97
N LYS A 108 -6.50 6.52 -5.96
CA LYS A 108 -5.69 6.46 -7.19
C LYS A 108 -4.21 6.65 -6.89
N GLU A 109 -3.87 7.57 -6.01
CA GLU A 109 -2.48 7.84 -5.56
C GLU A 109 -1.91 6.61 -4.87
N ALA A 110 -2.59 6.09 -3.83
CA ALA A 110 -2.15 4.90 -3.11
C ALA A 110 -1.98 3.67 -4.03
N VAL A 111 -2.88 3.46 -4.99
CA VAL A 111 -2.74 2.36 -5.97
C VAL A 111 -1.55 2.60 -6.89
N THR A 112 -1.28 3.83 -7.28
CA THR A 112 -0.12 4.16 -8.13
C THR A 112 1.18 3.84 -7.40
N GLU A 113 1.32 4.29 -6.15
CA GLU A 113 2.48 4.01 -5.32
C GLU A 113 2.71 2.50 -5.11
N ALA A 114 1.66 1.77 -4.74
CA ALA A 114 1.74 0.32 -4.56
C ALA A 114 2.13 -0.39 -5.85
N ARG A 115 1.55 0.01 -7.00
CA ARG A 115 1.90 -0.59 -8.30
C ARG A 115 3.33 -0.28 -8.72
N THR A 116 3.82 0.94 -8.50
CA THR A 116 5.22 1.28 -8.77
C THR A 116 6.18 0.44 -7.92
N ALA A 117 5.87 0.23 -6.63
CA ALA A 117 6.66 -0.64 -5.77
C ALA A 117 6.66 -2.11 -6.27
N ILE A 118 5.49 -2.63 -6.66
CA ILE A 118 5.37 -3.97 -7.24
C ILE A 118 6.18 -4.11 -8.53
N GLU A 119 6.04 -3.15 -9.44
CA GLU A 119 6.80 -3.14 -10.69
C GLU A 119 8.31 -3.12 -10.45
N ALA A 120 8.78 -2.43 -9.40
CA ALA A 120 10.19 -2.46 -9.00
C ALA A 120 10.62 -3.84 -8.47
N MET A 121 9.77 -4.53 -7.71
CA MET A 121 10.05 -5.86 -7.15
C MET A 121 9.98 -6.98 -8.19
N LEU A 122 9.17 -6.84 -9.23
CA LEU A 122 8.98 -7.86 -10.26
C LEU A 122 10.02 -7.81 -11.39
N LYS A 123 10.84 -6.75 -11.45
CA LYS A 123 11.96 -6.65 -12.39
C LYS A 123 12.92 -7.83 -12.21
N PRO A 124 13.39 -8.43 -13.31
CA PRO A 124 14.33 -9.55 -13.28
C PRO A 124 15.71 -9.16 -12.75
#